data_AF-A0A7K4F8Z0-F1
#
_entry.id   AF-A0A7K4F8Z0-F1
#
_cell.length_a   1.000
_cell.length_b   1.000
_cell.length_c   1.000
_cell.angle_alpha   90.00
_cell.angle_beta   90.00
_cell.angle_gamma   90.00
#
_symmetry.space_group_name_H-M   'P 1'
#
loop_
_entity.id
_entity.type
_entity.pdbx_description
1 polymer ?
#
loop_
_entity_poly.entity_id
_entity_poly.type
_entity_poly.pdbx_seq_one_letter_code
_entity_poly.pdbx_strand_id
1 'polypeptide(L)' 'ARCPKCNSTTSKIKKSEIINQVQEKTLEEHDEFWRCDGCKQIYWEGTHIKNLQEFIRKIKC' A
#
# COMPACT_ATOMS: atom_id res chain seq x y z
N ALA A 1 -9.17 0.83 -8.55
CA ALA A 1 -9.37 0.03 -7.33
C ALA A 1 -10.15 0.87 -6.30
N ARG A 2 -10.76 0.23 -5.29
CA ARG A 2 -11.39 0.94 -4.17
C ARG A 2 -10.60 0.69 -2.89
N CYS A 3 -10.62 1.63 -1.97
CA CYS A 3 -9.91 1.54 -0.71
C CYS A 3 -10.60 0.53 0.23
N PRO A 4 -9.91 -0.50 0.74
CA PRO A 4 -10.49 -1.44 1.70
C PRO A 4 -10.85 -0.81 3.05
N LYS A 5 -10.29 0.36 3.39
CA LYS A 5 -10.53 1.05 4.67
C LYS A 5 -11.74 1.98 4.64
N CYS A 6 -11.97 2.70 3.55
CA CYS A 6 -13.02 3.72 3.46
C CYS A 6 -13.92 3.59 2.21
N ASN A 7 -13.73 2.55 1.40
CA ASN A 7 -14.48 2.26 0.17
C ASN A 7 -14.47 3.36 -0.91
N SER A 8 -13.67 4.41 -0.74
CA SER A 8 -13.50 5.48 -1.71
C SER A 8 -12.63 5.03 -2.89
N THR A 9 -12.69 5.76 -4.00
CA THR A 9 -11.85 5.52 -5.17
C THR A 9 -10.37 5.75 -4.86
N THR A 10 -9.51 4.99 -5.53
CA THR A 10 -8.06 5.18 -5.47
C THR A 10 -7.55 5.66 -6.82
N SER A 11 -6.80 6.75 -6.81
CA SER A 11 -6.19 7.37 -7.98
C SER A 11 -4.71 7.03 -8.05
N LYS A 12 -4.20 6.80 -9.26
CA LYS A 12 -2.78 6.49 -9.47
C LYS A 12 -1.94 7.75 -9.20
N ILE A 13 -0.87 7.61 -8.44
CA ILE A 13 0.01 8.72 -8.04
C ILE A 13 1.46 8.44 -8.43
N LYS A 14 2.25 9.51 -8.57
CA LYS A 14 3.67 9.41 -8.92
C LYS A 14 4.54 9.19 -7.68
N LYS A 15 5.65 8.46 -7.84
CA LYS A 15 6.68 8.27 -6.80
C LYS A 15 7.16 9.58 -6.18
N SER A 16 7.30 10.61 -7.02
CA SER A 16 7.73 11.95 -6.59
C SER A 16 6.83 12.58 -5.53
N GLU A 17 5.54 12.25 -5.50
CA GLU A 17 4.58 12.77 -4.52
C GLU A 17 4.66 12.07 -3.16
N ILE A 18 5.25 10.87 -3.13
CA ILE A 18 5.31 10.00 -1.94
C ILE A 18 6.73 9.72 -1.47
N ILE A 19 7.73 10.33 -2.11
CA ILE A 19 9.14 10.19 -1.73
C ILE A 19 9.40 10.59 -0.28
N ASN A 20 8.61 11.51 0.25
CA ASN A 20 8.68 11.96 1.65
C ASN A 20 7.78 11.15 2.61
N GLN A 21 6.95 10.23 2.10
CA GLN A 21 5.99 9.44 2.89
C GLN A 21 6.34 7.95 2.93
N VAL A 22 7.13 7.47 1.97
CA VAL A 22 7.50 6.07 1.77
C VAL A 22 9.03 5.99 1.67
N GLN A 23 9.62 4.92 2.20
CA GLN A 23 11.07 4.71 2.16
C GLN A 23 11.56 4.55 0.71
N GLU A 24 12.73 5.12 0.39
CA GLU A 24 13.35 5.05 -0.94
C GLU A 24 13.41 3.62 -1.49
N LYS A 25 13.76 2.64 -0.64
CA LYS A 25 13.81 1.23 -1.02
C LYS A 25 12.49 0.71 -1.61
N THR A 26 11.34 1.14 -1.08
CA THR A 26 10.03 0.76 -1.61
C THR A 26 9.74 1.45 -2.94
N LEU A 27 10.25 2.67 -3.14
CA LEU A 27 10.15 3.39 -4.42
C LEU A 27 11.08 2.79 -5.48
N GLU A 28 12.20 2.19 -5.07
CA GLU A 28 13.10 1.44 -5.95
C GLU A 28 12.50 0.08 -6.35
N GLU A 29 11.87 -0.63 -5.41
CA GLU A 29 11.28 -1.96 -5.65
C GLU A 29 9.94 -1.93 -6.40
N HIS A 30 9.21 -0.79 -6.38
CA HIS A 30 7.89 -0.69 -6.99
C HIS A 30 7.73 0.57 -7.85
N ASP A 31 7.06 0.43 -8.99
CA ASP A 31 6.78 1.54 -9.90
C ASP A 31 5.38 2.15 -9.79
N GLU A 32 4.41 1.35 -9.35
CA GLU A 32 3.01 1.75 -9.36
C GLU A 32 2.48 1.99 -7.95
N PHE A 33 1.96 3.20 -7.75
CA PHE A 33 1.40 3.67 -6.50
C PHE A 33 -0.01 4.22 -6.73
N TRP A 34 -0.88 3.98 -5.76
CA TRP A 34 -2.26 4.47 -5.73
C TRP A 34 -2.52 5.16 -4.41
N ARG A 35 -3.24 6.27 -4.45
CA ARG A 35 -3.66 7.00 -3.26
C ARG A 35 -5.18 7.00 -3.20
N CYS A 36 -5.72 6.79 -2.02
CA CYS A 36 -7.15 6.94 -1.80
C CYS A 36 -7.55 8.42 -1.71
N ASP A 37 -8.56 8.83 -2.48
CA ASP A 37 -9.09 10.20 -2.43
C ASP A 37 -9.86 10.51 -1.12
N GLY A 38 -10.39 9.49 -0.45
CA GLY A 38 -11.11 9.65 0.82
C GLY A 38 -10.18 9.75 2.04
N CYS A 39 -9.44 8.67 2.33
CA CYS A 39 -8.62 8.58 3.53
C CYS A 39 -7.14 8.93 3.32
N LYS A 40 -6.74 9.31 2.10
CA LYS A 40 -5.36 9.65 1.71
C LYS A 40 -4.34 8.52 1.88
N GLN A 41 -4.78 7.30 2.16
CA GLN A 41 -3.92 6.12 2.30
C GLN A 41 -3.23 5.80 0.97
N ILE A 42 -1.93 5.51 1.04
CA ILE A 42 -1.10 5.13 -0.11
C ILE A 42 -1.03 3.60 -0.17
N TYR A 43 -1.25 3.07 -1.36
CA TYR A 43 -1.17 1.67 -1.73
C TYR A 43 -0.12 1.55 -2.84
N TRP A 44 0.60 0.45 -2.85
CA TRP A 44 1.50 0.08 -3.92
C TRP A 44 1.38 -1.41 -4.11
N GLU A 45 2.01 -1.93 -5.16
CA GLU A 45 2.06 -3.36 -5.43
C GLU A 45 2.99 -4.08 -4.42
N GLY A 46 2.72 -3.95 -3.13
CA GLY A 46 3.49 -4.56 -2.06
C GLY A 46 3.12 -6.04 -1.89
N THR A 47 4.10 -6.82 -1.43
CA THR A 47 3.96 -8.20 -0.93
C THR A 47 3.10 -8.26 0.34
N HIS A 48 1.84 -7.81 0.26
CA HIS A 48 0.87 -7.83 1.36
C HIS A 48 0.57 -9.26 1.88
N ILE A 49 1.10 -10.28 1.20
CA ILE A 49 1.09 -11.68 1.64
C ILE A 49 2.18 -12.00 2.68
N LYS A 50 3.35 -11.34 2.68
CA LYS A 50 4.47 -11.79 3.54
C LYS A 50 4.22 -11.56 5.03
N ASN A 51 3.72 -10.40 5.44
CA ASN A 51 3.45 -10.13 6.86
C ASN A 51 2.09 -10.66 7.33
N LEU A 52 1.11 -10.83 6.44
CA LEU A 52 -0.18 -11.42 6.78
C LEU A 52 -0.08 -12.94 7.01
N GLN A 53 0.80 -13.65 6.28
CA GLN A 53 1.10 -15.06 6.54
C GLN A 53 1.74 -15.31 7.91
N GLU A 54 2.65 -14.43 8.35
CA GLU A 54 3.27 -14.52 9.67
C GLU A 54 2.25 -14.32 10.80
N PHE A 55 1.25 -13.46 10.60
CA PHE A 55 0.18 -13.25 11.57
C PHE A 55 -0.80 -14.44 11.63
N ILE A 56 -1.17 -15.03 10.49
CA ILE A 56 -2.08 -16.19 10.42
C ILE A 56 -1.42 -17.46 11.00
N ARG A 57 -0.10 -17.65 10.84
CA ARG A 57 0.64 -18.77 11.45
C ARG A 57 0.59 -18.78 12.98
N LYS A 58 0.46 -17.60 13.60
CA LYS A 58 0.41 -17.44 15.06
C LYS A 58 -0.96 -17.71 15.68
N ILE A 59 -2.00 -17.91 14.86
CA ILE A 59 -3.40 -18.06 15.33
C ILE A 59 -3.88 -19.52 15.28
N LYS A 60 -3.09 -20.46 14.73
CA LYS A 60 -3.39 -21.89 14.87
C LYS A 60 -2.80 -22.44 16.17
N CYS A 61 -3.53 -22.22 17.27
CA CYS A 61 -3.56 -23.15 18.39
C CYS A 61 -4.67 -24.18 18.15
#